data_AF-A0A0P0Y5Y3-F1
#
_entry.id   AF-A0A0P0Y5Y3-F1
#
_cell.length_a   1.000
_cell.length_b   1.000
_cell.length_c   1.000
_cell.angle_alpha   90.00
_cell.angle_beta   90.00
_cell.angle_gamma   90.00
#
_symmetry.space_group_name_H-M   'P 1'
#
loop_
_entity.id
_entity.type
_entity.pdbx_description
1 polymer ?
#
loop_
_entity_poly.entity_id
_entity_poly.type
_entity_poly.pdbx_seq_one_letter_code
_entity_poly.pdbx_strand_id
1 'polypeptide(L)'
;NFQGENVPPPFMTFEATGFPPEILQEIHAAGFLNPTPIQAQTWPVALQNRDIVAIAKTGSGKTLGYLIPAFIHLRRYQNNPMLGPTVLVLAPTRELASQIQDEAVKFGRSSRVSCTVSSDLFFYMNSHA
;
A
#
# COMPACT_ATOMS: atom_id res chain seq x y z
N ASN A 1 -14.05 -2.59 -15.22
CA ASN A 1 -15.14 -3.34 -14.57
C ASN A 1 -14.59 -4.07 -13.39
N PHE A 2 -15.22 -3.91 -12.23
CA PHE A 2 -14.88 -4.65 -11.02
C PHE A 2 -15.81 -5.85 -10.93
N GLN A 3 -15.25 -7.02 -10.70
CA GLN A 3 -15.98 -8.29 -10.66
C GLN A 3 -15.59 -9.03 -9.38
N GLY A 4 -16.57 -9.68 -8.75
CA GLY A 4 -16.40 -10.40 -7.49
C GLY A 4 -17.69 -10.43 -6.68
N GLU A 5 -17.70 -11.21 -5.61
CA GLU A 5 -18.81 -11.27 -4.66
C GLU A 5 -18.75 -10.09 -3.69
N ASN A 6 -19.89 -9.45 -3.40
CA ASN A 6 -20.01 -8.39 -2.37
C ASN A 6 -18.89 -7.33 -2.45
N VAL A 7 -18.63 -6.79 -3.64
CA VAL A 7 -17.60 -5.76 -3.84
C VAL A 7 -18.05 -4.46 -3.15
N PRO A 8 -17.30 -3.91 -2.17
CA PRO A 8 -17.65 -2.68 -1.49
C PRO A 8 -17.60 -1.48 -2.44
N PRO A 9 -18.35 -0.41 -2.13
CA PRO A 9 -18.27 0.83 -2.90
C PRO A 9 -16.86 1.42 -2.84
N PRO A 10 -16.40 2.09 -3.91
CA PRO A 10 -15.09 2.74 -3.92
C PRO A 10 -15.03 3.94 -2.97
N PHE A 11 -13.86 4.19 -2.38
CA PHE A 11 -13.59 5.43 -1.66
C PHE A 11 -13.35 6.57 -2.64
N MET A 12 -14.30 7.49 -2.73
CA MET A 12 -14.25 8.60 -3.69
C MET A 12 -13.35 9.76 -3.24
N THR A 13 -13.08 9.86 -1.94
CA THR A 13 -12.17 10.86 -1.35
C THR A 13 -11.22 10.19 -0.36
N PHE A 14 -10.10 10.84 -0.01
CA PHE A 14 -9.17 10.29 0.97
C PHE A 14 -9.78 10.29 2.38
N GLU A 15 -10.63 11.25 2.71
CA GLU A 15 -11.29 11.38 4.01
C GLU A 15 -12.29 10.25 4.25
N ALA A 16 -12.92 9.74 3.19
CA ALA A 16 -13.84 8.61 3.26
C ALA A 16 -13.15 7.27 3.61
N THR A 17 -11.83 7.19 3.50
CA THR A 17 -11.07 5.95 3.70
C THR A 17 -10.92 5.54 5.17
N GLY A 18 -11.03 6.51 6.09
CA GLY A 18 -10.66 6.31 7.50
C GLY A 18 -9.18 6.00 7.72
N PHE A 19 -8.30 6.35 6.77
CA PHE A 19 -6.86 6.17 6.93
C PHE A 19 -6.32 7.04 8.07
N PRO A 20 -5.24 6.59 8.74
CA PRO A 20 -4.59 7.38 9.78
C PRO A 20 -4.18 8.79 9.28
N PRO A 21 -4.28 9.83 10.12
CA PRO A 21 -3.96 11.21 9.72
C PRO A 21 -2.56 11.37 9.14
N GLU A 22 -1.58 10.60 9.63
CA GLU A 22 -0.20 10.70 9.15
C GLU A 22 -0.04 10.16 7.72
N ILE A 23 -0.86 9.19 7.33
CA ILE A 23 -0.89 8.69 5.94
C ILE A 23 -1.58 9.71 5.03
N LEU A 24 -2.71 10.29 5.48
CA LEU A 24 -3.42 11.33 4.75
C LEU A 24 -2.52 12.55 4.51
N GLN A 25 -1.74 12.95 5.51
CA GLN A 25 -0.79 14.06 5.39
C GLN A 25 0.24 13.81 4.27
N GLU A 26 0.81 12.61 4.17
CA GLU A 26 1.76 12.27 3.09
C GLU A 26 1.08 12.26 1.71
N ILE A 27 -0.16 11.76 1.63
CA ILE A 27 -0.96 11.78 0.40
C ILE A 27 -1.20 13.20 -0.09
N HIS A 28 -1.59 14.12 0.81
CA HIS A 28 -1.81 15.52 0.47
C HIS A 28 -0.49 16.26 0.16
N ALA A 29 0.59 15.98 0.89
CA ALA A 29 1.91 16.56 0.63
C ALA A 29 2.47 16.12 -0.73
N ALA A 30 2.12 14.92 -1.20
CA ALA A 30 2.42 14.45 -2.54
C ALA A 30 1.57 15.13 -3.64
N GLY A 31 0.60 15.96 -3.28
CA GLY A 31 -0.25 16.72 -4.21
C GLY A 31 -1.42 15.94 -4.79
N PHE A 32 -1.78 14.79 -4.20
CA PHE A 32 -2.95 14.05 -4.66
C PHE A 32 -4.24 14.75 -4.19
N LEU A 33 -5.15 14.99 -5.13
CA LEU A 33 -6.45 15.62 -4.86
C LEU A 33 -7.54 14.61 -4.54
N ASN A 34 -7.54 13.48 -5.25
CA ASN A 34 -8.51 12.41 -5.09
C ASN A 34 -7.86 11.05 -5.36
N PRO A 35 -8.40 9.95 -4.80
CA PRO A 35 -7.96 8.60 -5.13
C PRO A 35 -8.10 8.32 -6.63
N THR A 36 -7.12 7.66 -7.24
CA THR A 36 -7.30 7.16 -8.61
C THR A 36 -8.34 6.04 -8.63
N PRO A 37 -8.99 5.73 -9.77
CA PRO A 37 -10.03 4.70 -9.82
C PRO A 37 -9.57 3.32 -9.30
N ILE A 38 -8.29 2.97 -9.51
CA ILE A 38 -7.75 1.71 -8.99
C ILE A 38 -7.54 1.78 -7.48
N GLN A 39 -7.06 2.89 -6.93
CA GLN A 39 -6.89 3.08 -5.48
C GLN A 39 -8.26 3.08 -4.78
N ALA A 40 -9.19 3.90 -5.28
CA ALA A 40 -10.55 4.05 -4.78
C ALA A 40 -11.25 2.70 -4.56
N GLN A 41 -11.10 1.78 -5.52
CA GLN A 41 -11.76 0.47 -5.45
C GLN A 41 -10.95 -0.59 -4.70
N THR A 42 -9.62 -0.58 -4.80
CA THR A 42 -8.79 -1.64 -4.19
C THR A 42 -8.69 -1.50 -2.68
N TRP A 43 -8.63 -0.28 -2.16
CA TRP A 43 -8.54 -0.02 -0.72
C TRP A 43 -9.68 -0.64 0.11
N PRO A 44 -10.97 -0.42 -0.17
CA PRO A 44 -12.03 -1.02 0.65
C PRO A 44 -12.02 -2.56 0.59
N VAL A 45 -11.56 -3.16 -0.51
CA VAL A 45 -11.40 -4.62 -0.62
C VAL A 45 -10.21 -5.12 0.19
N ALA A 46 -9.06 -4.43 0.10
CA ALA A 46 -7.82 -4.83 0.77
C ALA A 46 -7.92 -4.70 2.29
N LEU A 47 -8.68 -3.71 2.78
CA LEU A 47 -8.95 -3.52 4.20
C LEU A 47 -9.88 -4.60 4.79
N GLN A 48 -10.61 -5.33 3.94
CA GLN A 48 -11.41 -6.50 4.32
C GLN A 48 -10.60 -7.81 4.31
N ASN A 49 -9.27 -7.75 4.12
CA ASN A 49 -8.39 -8.92 4.00
C ASN A 49 -8.79 -9.87 2.87
N ARG A 50 -9.32 -9.32 1.76
CA ARG A 50 -9.69 -10.10 0.58
C ARG A 50 -8.64 -9.98 -0.52
N ASP A 51 -8.50 -11.04 -1.30
CA ASP A 51 -7.62 -11.08 -2.47
C ASP A 51 -8.12 -10.15 -3.58
N ILE A 52 -7.18 -9.54 -4.30
CA ILE A 52 -7.45 -8.56 -5.34
C ILE A 52 -6.62 -8.87 -6.58
N VAL A 53 -7.30 -8.94 -7.72
CA VAL A 53 -6.64 -8.87 -9.03
C VAL A 53 -6.86 -7.46 -9.60
N ALA A 54 -5.80 -6.66 -9.66
CA ALA A 54 -5.84 -5.28 -10.12
C ALA A 54 -5.17 -5.13 -11.50
N ILE A 55 -5.97 -4.96 -12.56
CA ILE A 55 -5.47 -4.73 -13.92
C ILE A 55 -5.57 -3.23 -14.22
N ALA A 56 -4.43 -2.56 -14.34
CA ALA A 56 -4.37 -1.16 -14.77
C ALA A 56 -3.02 -0.84 -15.44
N LYS A 57 -2.98 0.18 -16.30
CA LYS A 57 -1.75 0.64 -16.98
C LYS A 57 -0.72 1.23 -16.00
N THR A 58 0.54 1.40 -16.42
CA THR A 58 1.55 2.17 -15.65
C THR A 58 1.07 3.61 -15.41
N GLY A 59 1.45 4.20 -14.28
CA GLY A 59 1.01 5.55 -13.89
C GLY A 59 -0.43 5.65 -13.37
N SER A 60 -1.16 4.53 -13.22
CA SER A 60 -2.53 4.52 -12.67
C SER A 60 -2.60 4.62 -11.13
N GLY A 61 -1.45 4.64 -10.44
CA GLY A 61 -1.40 4.70 -8.97
C GLY A 61 -1.54 3.35 -8.26
N LYS A 62 -1.36 2.22 -8.97
CA LYS A 62 -1.44 0.85 -8.40
C LYS A 62 -0.55 0.66 -7.16
N THR A 63 0.65 1.24 -7.15
CA THR A 63 1.63 1.08 -6.06
C THR A 63 1.03 1.48 -4.71
N LEU A 64 0.45 2.68 -4.60
CA LEU A 64 -0.25 3.10 -3.39
C LEU A 64 -1.58 2.34 -3.16
N GLY A 65 -2.15 1.75 -4.21
CA GLY A 65 -3.30 0.85 -4.11
C GLY A 65 -3.06 -0.33 -3.17
N TYR A 66 -1.87 -0.93 -3.19
CA TYR A 66 -1.51 -2.03 -2.28
C TYR A 66 -0.63 -1.60 -1.09
N LEU A 67 0.21 -0.57 -1.22
CA LEU A 67 1.09 -0.12 -0.13
C LEU A 67 0.31 0.49 1.04
N ILE A 68 -0.72 1.29 0.78
CA ILE A 68 -1.48 1.94 1.86
C ILE A 68 -2.20 0.92 2.76
N PRO A 69 -2.95 -0.07 2.22
CA PRO A 69 -3.47 -1.16 3.03
C PRO A 69 -2.37 -1.95 3.76
N ALA A 70 -1.22 -2.18 3.11
CA ALA A 70 -0.08 -2.85 3.74
C ALA A 70 0.43 -2.09 4.99
N PHE A 71 0.57 -0.76 4.92
CA PHE A 71 0.96 0.05 6.09
C PHE A 71 -0.07 -0.03 7.23
N ILE A 72 -1.36 -0.01 6.89
CA ILE A 72 -2.44 -0.10 7.88
C ILE A 72 -2.40 -1.47 8.57
N HIS A 73 -2.19 -2.55 7.81
CA HIS A 73 -2.02 -3.89 8.36
C HIS A 73 -0.76 -3.99 9.23
N LEU A 74 0.37 -3.45 8.77
CA LEU A 74 1.62 -3.41 9.56
C LEU A 74 1.48 -2.68 10.90
N ARG A 75 0.65 -1.63 10.97
CA ARG A 75 0.36 -0.94 12.24
C ARG A 75 -0.56 -1.76 13.16
N ARG A 76 -1.46 -2.57 12.60
CA ARG A 76 -2.40 -3.40 13.36
C ARG A 76 -1.75 -4.65 13.95
N TYR A 77 -0.92 -5.32 13.17
CA TYR A 77 -0.13 -6.45 13.65
C TYR A 77 1.08 -5.91 14.41
N GLN A 78 1.13 -6.13 15.73
CA GLN A 78 2.32 -5.83 16.53
C GLN A 78 3.50 -6.64 15.97
N ASN A 79 4.28 -5.99 15.09
CA ASN A 79 5.36 -6.66 14.39
C ASN A 79 6.45 -7.07 15.35
N ASN A 80 6.86 -8.33 15.27
CA ASN A 80 8.11 -8.78 15.85
C ASN A 80 9.11 -8.95 14.70
N PRO A 81 10.10 -8.05 14.54
CA PRO A 81 11.11 -8.15 13.49
C PRO A 81 11.86 -9.49 13.50
N MET A 82 11.87 -10.20 14.64
CA MET A 82 12.49 -11.51 14.77
C MET A 82 11.73 -12.64 14.05
N LEU A 83 10.46 -12.44 13.71
CA LEU A 83 9.64 -13.44 12.99
C LEU A 83 9.79 -13.34 11.47
N GLY A 84 10.62 -12.41 11.00
CA GLY A 84 10.76 -12.13 9.58
C GLY A 84 9.77 -11.07 9.08
N PRO A 85 9.64 -10.92 7.77
CA PRO A 85 8.91 -9.83 7.15
C PRO A 85 7.40 -10.06 7.17
N THR A 86 6.64 -9.03 7.57
CA THR A 86 5.16 -9.11 7.63
C THR A 86 4.49 -8.83 6.29
N VAL A 87 5.11 -8.02 5.43
CA VAL A 87 4.63 -7.77 4.07
C VAL A 87 5.74 -8.06 3.08
N LEU A 88 5.38 -8.80 2.02
CA LEU A 88 6.23 -9.16 0.90
C LEU A 88 5.63 -8.60 -0.39
N VAL A 89 6.42 -7.79 -1.11
CA VAL A 89 6.07 -7.29 -2.44
C VAL A 89 7.03 -7.89 -3.47
N LEU A 90 6.46 -8.54 -4.49
CA LEU A 90 7.21 -9.15 -5.58
C LEU A 90 7.22 -8.21 -6.79
N ALA A 91 8.38 -8.03 -7.41
CA ALA A 91 8.53 -7.22 -8.62
C ALA A 91 9.28 -8.01 -9.71
N PRO A 92 9.00 -7.78 -11.00
CA PRO A 92 9.64 -8.49 -12.10
C PRO A 92 11.09 -8.06 -12.38
N THR A 93 11.54 -6.91 -11.88
CA THR A 93 12.93 -6.42 -12.07
C THR A 93 13.43 -5.68 -10.82
N ARG A 94 14.76 -5.54 -10.70
CA ARG A 94 15.40 -4.86 -9.56
C ARG A 94 15.08 -3.37 -9.54
N GLU A 95 15.02 -2.77 -10.72
CA GLU A 95 14.73 -1.35 -10.91
C GLU A 95 13.30 -1.04 -10.45
N LEU A 96 12.34 -1.92 -10.78
CA LEU A 96 10.97 -1.75 -10.33
C LEU A 96 10.84 -2.04 -8.83
N ALA A 97 11.57 -3.00 -8.28
CA ALA A 97 11.63 -3.22 -6.84
C ALA A 97 12.15 -1.97 -6.10
N SER A 98 13.20 -1.33 -6.62
CA SER A 98 13.75 -0.08 -6.08
C SER A 98 12.73 1.06 -6.12
N GLN A 99 12.01 1.23 -7.23
CA GLN A 99 10.96 2.26 -7.33
C GLN A 99 9.82 2.04 -6.32
N ILE A 100 9.43 0.78 -6.09
CA ILE A 100 8.41 0.44 -5.09
C ILE A 100 8.95 0.74 -3.68
N GLN A 101 10.21 0.42 -3.40
CA GLN A 101 10.84 0.74 -2.13
C GLN A 101 10.86 2.25 -1.88
N ASP A 102 11.21 3.06 -2.89
CA ASP A 102 11.25 4.53 -2.75
C ASP A 102 9.88 5.08 -2.40
N GLU A 103 8.82 4.60 -3.07
CA GLU A 103 7.43 4.94 -2.75
C GLU A 103 7.05 4.45 -1.34
N ALA A 104 7.45 3.24 -0.96
CA ALA A 104 7.18 2.69 0.36
C ALA A 104 7.88 3.49 1.47
N VAL A 105 9.11 3.96 1.25
CA VAL A 105 9.82 4.85 2.17
C VAL A 105 9.15 6.21 2.22
N LYS A 106 8.75 6.78 1.07
CA LYS A 106 8.09 8.08 1.00
C LYS A 106 6.80 8.11 1.81
N PHE A 107 5.88 7.18 1.58
CA PHE A 107 4.57 7.15 2.23
C PHE A 107 4.56 6.38 3.57
N GLY A 108 5.57 5.54 3.82
CA GLY A 108 5.70 4.73 5.04
C GLY A 108 6.44 5.42 6.19
N ARG A 109 7.17 6.53 5.93
CA ARG A 109 7.87 7.32 6.96
C ARG A 109 6.95 7.72 8.11
N SER A 110 5.79 8.25 7.76
CA SER A 110 4.77 8.67 8.72
C SER A 110 4.14 7.48 9.47
N SER A 111 4.23 6.29 8.89
CA SER A 111 3.78 5.02 9.47
C SER A 111 4.81 4.31 10.35
N ARG A 112 6.01 4.87 10.54
CA ARG A 112 7.14 4.20 11.21
C ARG A 112 7.42 2.82 10.60
N VAL A 113 7.37 2.72 9.28
CA VAL A 113 7.63 1.47 8.56
C VAL A 113 9.10 1.41 8.16
N SER A 114 9.76 0.30 8.48
CA SER A 114 11.07 -0.07 7.97
C SER A 114 10.92 -0.87 6.68
N CYS A 115 11.71 -0.51 5.67
CA CYS A 115 11.61 -1.01 4.31
C CYS A 115 12.98 -1.53 3.84
N THR A 116 13.10 -2.82 3.52
CA THR A 116 14.36 -3.44 3.09
C THR A 116 14.19 -4.12 1.73
N VAL A 117 15.08 -3.85 0.78
CA VAL A 117 15.19 -4.57 -0.50
C VAL A 117 16.28 -5.63 -0.38
N SER A 118 15.95 -6.87 -0.72
CA SER A 118 16.91 -7.96 -0.82
C SER A 118 17.55 -8.02 -2.21
N SER A 119 18.75 -8.59 -2.31
CA SER A 119 19.43 -8.83 -3.60
C SER A 119 18.59 -9.71 -4.53
N ASP A 120 17.78 -10.61 -3.98
CA ASP A 120 16.90 -11.47 -4.74
C ASP A 120 15.51 -10.82 -4.81
N LEU A 121 15.30 -10.00 -5.86
CA LEU A 121 14.08 -9.43 -6.45
C LEU A 121 12.79 -9.23 -5.61
N PHE A 122 12.90 -9.01 -4.30
CA PHE A 122 11.76 -8.90 -3.41
C PHE A 122 11.95 -7.78 -2.38
N PHE A 123 10.84 -7.18 -1.98
CA PHE A 123 10.78 -6.10 -1.01
C PHE A 123 10.03 -6.52 0.24
N TYR A 124 10.60 -6.21 1.39
CA TYR A 124 10.05 -6.55 2.70
C TYR A 124 9.76 -5.30 3.54
N MET A 125 8.64 -5.34 4.25
CA MET A 125 8.23 -4.24 5.13
C MET A 125 7.90 -4.76 6.53
N ASN A 126 8.33 -4.00 7.54
CA ASN A 126 8.05 -4.21 8.95
C ASN A 126 7.67 -2.88 9.61
N SER A 127 6.81 -2.89 10.63
CA SER A 127 6.71 -1.73 11.53
C SER A 127 7.95 -1.67 12.42
N HIS A 128 8.45 -0.47 12.70
CA HIS A 128 9.31 -0.25 13.86
C HIS A 128 8.49 -0.50 15.14
N ALA A 129 9.11 -1.15 16.12
CA ALA A 129 8.56 -1.32 17.46
C ALA A 129 8.50 0.03 18.21
#